data_AF-A0A1A0DFZ5-F1
#
_entry.id   AF-A0A1A0DFZ5-F1
#
_cell.length_a   1.000
_cell.length_b   1.000
_cell.length_c   1.000
_cell.angle_alpha   90.00
_cell.angle_beta   90.00
_cell.angle_gamma   90.00
#
_symmetry.space_group_name_H-M   'P 1'
#
loop_
_entity.id
_entity.type
_entity.pdbx_description
1 polymer ?
#
loop_
_entity_poly.entity_id
_entity_poly.type
_entity_poly.pdbx_seq_one_letter_code
_entity_poly.pdbx_strand_id
1 'polypeptide(L)'
;MIATMTAEGLHINRHQQHQLGAILDTMPDENPWKPEFRPLEVLTGYATTYRYATPGGRIPKAPPQADVEGWLTATSRLLETAKMHFDVTVDTGEYNSIAGVIDPPR
;
A
#
# COMPACT_ATOMS: atom_id res chain seq x y z
N MET A 1 2.88 1.11 2.40
CA MET A 1 3.24 2.31 1.61
C MET A 1 3.41 3.56 2.47
N ILE A 2 2.38 4.12 3.11
CA ILE A 2 2.57 5.35 3.94
C ILE A 2 3.63 5.12 5.03
N ALA A 3 3.52 4.03 5.79
CA ALA A 3 4.51 3.67 6.82
C ALA A 3 5.94 3.54 6.24
N THR A 4 6.08 2.93 5.07
CA THR A 4 7.35 2.86 4.33
C THR A 4 7.90 4.26 4.04
N MET A 5 7.08 5.15 3.48
CA MET A 5 7.54 6.49 3.11
C MET A 5 7.91 7.32 4.33
N THR A 6 7.15 7.19 5.42
CA THR A 6 7.51 7.81 6.70
C THR A 6 8.87 7.31 7.20
N ALA A 7 9.17 6.01 7.08
CA ALA A 7 10.46 5.44 7.48
C ALA A 7 11.62 5.97 6.61
N GLU A 8 11.38 6.25 5.33
CA GLU A 8 12.31 6.90 4.40
C GLU A 8 12.43 8.42 4.61
N GLY A 9 11.81 8.98 5.65
CA GLY A 9 11.81 10.43 5.92
C GLY A 9 10.95 11.26 4.96
N LEU A 10 10.10 10.62 4.15
CA LEU A 10 9.19 11.28 3.21
C LEU A 10 7.84 11.55 3.86
N HIS A 11 7.49 12.83 3.99
CA HIS A 11 6.21 13.23 4.56
C HIS A 11 5.09 13.25 3.49
N ILE A 12 4.08 12.40 3.68
CA ILE A 12 2.89 12.40 2.83
C ILE A 12 1.86 13.38 3.37
N ASN A 13 1.47 14.34 2.53
CA ASN A 13 0.44 15.28 2.93
C ASN A 13 -0.91 14.58 3.11
N ARG A 14 -1.68 15.03 4.11
CA ARG A 14 -3.00 14.47 4.44
C ARG A 14 -3.98 14.43 3.26
N HIS A 15 -3.88 15.37 2.32
CA HIS A 15 -4.74 15.39 1.14
C HIS A 15 -4.41 14.29 0.11
N GLN A 16 -3.21 13.70 0.18
CA GLN A 16 -2.76 12.63 -0.72
C GLN A 16 -2.96 11.23 -0.12
N GLN A 17 -3.28 11.11 1.17
CA GLN A 17 -3.29 9.83 1.90
C GLN A 17 -4.19 8.73 1.30
N HIS A 18 -5.19 9.11 0.50
CA HIS A 18 -6.11 8.19 -0.17
C HIS A 18 -5.81 7.98 -1.66
N GLN A 19 -4.80 8.66 -2.20
CA GLN A 19 -4.43 8.57 -3.61
C GLN A 19 -3.07 7.89 -3.75
N LEU A 20 -3.08 6.57 -3.92
CA LEU A 20 -1.85 5.78 -3.94
C LEU A 20 -0.92 6.20 -5.08
N GLY A 21 -1.48 6.56 -6.24
CA GLY A 21 -0.72 7.10 -7.38
C GLY A 21 0.02 8.39 -7.04
N ALA A 22 -0.69 9.35 -6.45
CA ALA A 22 -0.09 10.61 -6.02
C ALA A 22 1.02 10.41 -4.96
N ILE A 23 0.84 9.45 -4.05
CA ILE A 23 1.88 9.07 -3.09
C ILE A 23 3.09 8.47 -3.83
N LEU A 24 2.88 7.58 -4.79
CA LEU A 24 3.96 6.99 -5.58
C LEU A 24 4.72 8.01 -6.42
N ASP A 25 4.03 9.01 -6.94
CA ASP A 25 4.67 10.09 -7.72
C ASP A 25 5.62 10.94 -6.86
N THR A 26 5.39 11.00 -5.54
CA THR A 26 6.31 11.67 -4.60
C THR A 26 7.49 10.79 -4.16
N MET A 27 7.45 9.48 -4.40
CA MET A 27 8.54 8.58 -4.07
C MET A 27 9.71 8.78 -5.07
N PRO A 28 10.97 8.86 -4.63
CA PRO A 28 12.13 8.91 -5.54
C PRO A 28 12.13 7.73 -6.51
N ASP A 29 12.56 7.96 -7.75
CA ASP A 29 12.60 6.90 -8.78
C ASP A 29 13.63 5.82 -8.44
N GLU A 30 14.66 6.16 -7.66
CA GLU A 30 15.68 5.24 -7.17
C GLU A 30 15.17 4.33 -6.06
N ASN A 31 13.99 4.59 -5.48
CA ASN A 31 13.45 3.77 -4.42
C ASN A 31 13.07 2.37 -4.97
N PRO A 32 13.66 1.28 -4.45
CA PRO A 32 13.46 -0.05 -5.00
C PRO A 32 12.02 -0.58 -4.84
N TRP A 33 11.22 0.00 -3.95
CA TRP A 33 9.85 -0.45 -3.68
C TRP A 33 8.83 0.26 -4.57
N LYS A 34 9.20 1.40 -5.19
CA LYS A 34 8.33 2.15 -6.11
C LYS A 34 7.75 1.28 -7.22
N PRO A 35 8.55 0.49 -8.00
CA PRO A 35 8.00 -0.38 -9.03
C PRO A 35 7.12 -1.49 -8.47
N GLU A 36 7.39 -1.97 -7.25
CA GLU A 36 6.58 -3.01 -6.61
C GLU A 36 5.21 -2.50 -6.15
N PHE A 37 5.11 -1.23 -5.74
CA PHE A 37 3.84 -0.61 -5.36
C PHE A 37 2.99 -0.17 -6.56
N ARG A 38 3.58 0.10 -7.73
CA ARG A 38 2.84 0.61 -8.92
C ARG A 38 1.63 -0.21 -9.33
N PRO A 39 1.68 -1.56 -9.37
CA PRO A 39 0.49 -2.37 -9.69
C PRO A 39 -0.69 -2.17 -8.72
N LEU A 40 -0.45 -1.69 -7.50
CA LEU A 40 -1.46 -1.48 -6.47
C LEU A 40 -2.15 -0.10 -6.57
N GLU A 41 -1.71 0.78 -7.46
CA GLU A 41 -2.27 2.13 -7.62
C GLU A 41 -3.80 2.10 -7.86
N VAL A 42 -4.27 1.08 -8.59
CA VAL A 42 -5.69 0.83 -8.89
C VAL A 42 -6.57 0.69 -7.65
N LEU A 43 -5.99 0.29 -6.50
CA LEU A 43 -6.73 0.15 -5.25
C LEU A 43 -7.27 1.49 -4.71
N THR A 44 -6.69 2.62 -5.16
CA THR A 44 -7.25 3.97 -4.95
C THR A 44 -8.70 4.05 -5.41
N GLY A 45 -8.96 3.61 -6.64
CA GLY A 45 -10.29 3.61 -7.23
C GLY A 45 -11.16 2.51 -6.61
N TYR A 46 -10.57 1.35 -6.32
CA TYR A 46 -11.29 0.22 -5.73
C TYR A 46 -12.01 0.59 -4.41
N ALA A 47 -11.37 1.40 -3.56
CA ALA A 47 -11.89 1.79 -2.26
C ALA A 47 -13.25 2.51 -2.30
N THR A 48 -13.61 3.12 -3.44
CA THR A 48 -14.87 3.89 -3.61
C THR A 48 -15.75 3.33 -4.72
N THR A 49 -15.16 2.83 -5.81
CA THR A 49 -15.87 2.48 -7.05
C THR A 49 -16.90 1.37 -6.86
N TYR A 50 -16.57 0.32 -6.11
CA TYR A 50 -17.45 -0.85 -5.98
C TYR A 50 -18.38 -0.79 -4.77
N ARG A 51 -18.29 0.28 -3.96
CA ARG A 51 -19.07 0.44 -2.74
C ARG A 51 -20.27 1.36 -2.90
N TYR A 52 -20.22 2.27 -3.87
CA TYR A 52 -21.23 3.31 -4.04
C TYR A 52 -21.88 3.26 -5.42
N ALA A 53 -23.14 3.67 -5.48
CA ALA A 53 -23.81 3.88 -6.75
C ALA A 53 -23.14 5.03 -7.51
N THR A 54 -23.04 4.87 -8.82
CA THR A 54 -22.72 5.96 -9.75
C THR A 54 -23.80 7.06 -9.69
N PRO A 55 -23.56 8.26 -10.24
CA PRO A 55 -24.60 9.30 -10.35
C PRO A 55 -25.89 8.82 -11.02
N GLY A 56 -25.81 7.82 -11.90
CA GLY A 56 -26.96 7.16 -12.53
C GLY A 56 -27.60 6.04 -11.70
N GLY A 57 -27.26 5.88 -10.42
CA GLY A 57 -27.85 4.91 -9.50
C GLY A 57 -27.32 3.47 -9.61
N ARG A 58 -26.52 3.15 -10.64
CA ARG A 58 -25.96 1.80 -10.82
C ARG A 58 -24.71 1.60 -9.98
N ILE A 59 -24.59 0.47 -9.28
CA ILE A 59 -23.34 0.03 -8.64
C ILE A 59 -22.44 -0.59 -9.71
N PRO A 60 -21.18 -0.15 -9.86
CA PRO A 60 -20.22 -0.76 -10.77
C PRO A 60 -20.01 -2.25 -10.49
N LYS A 61 -19.89 -3.04 -11.55
CA LYS A 61 -19.61 -4.49 -11.45
C LYS A 61 -18.26 -4.69 -10.78
N ALA A 62 -18.19 -5.58 -9.80
CA ALA A 62 -16.93 -5.97 -9.16
C ALA A 62 -15.87 -6.41 -10.19
N PRO A 63 -14.58 -6.18 -9.90
CA PRO A 63 -13.52 -6.60 -10.79
C PRO A 63 -13.43 -8.14 -10.88
N PRO A 64 -12.82 -8.68 -11.94
CA PRO A 64 -12.51 -10.10 -12.05
C PRO A 64 -11.79 -10.65 -10.82
N GLN A 65 -12.11 -11.87 -10.43
CA GLN A 65 -11.47 -12.53 -9.29
C GLN A 65 -9.94 -12.62 -9.45
N ALA A 66 -9.47 -12.92 -10.66
CA ALA A 66 -8.04 -12.99 -10.97
C ALA A 66 -7.30 -11.66 -10.69
N ASP A 67 -7.95 -10.52 -10.92
CA ASP A 67 -7.35 -9.21 -10.65
C ASP A 67 -7.23 -8.99 -9.13
N VAL A 68 -8.29 -9.35 -8.38
CA VAL A 68 -8.30 -9.26 -6.91
C VAL A 68 -7.23 -10.17 -6.30
N GLU A 69 -7.10 -11.39 -6.80
CA GLU A 69 -6.05 -12.32 -6.38
C GLU A 69 -4.65 -11.77 -6.68
N GLY A 70 -4.45 -11.18 -7.86
CA GLY A 70 -3.20 -10.51 -8.21
C GLY A 70 -2.83 -9.37 -7.26
N TRP A 71 -3.79 -8.51 -6.92
CA TRP A 71 -3.56 -7.42 -5.96
C TRP A 71 -3.28 -7.93 -4.55
N LEU A 72 -3.97 -9.00 -4.13
CA LEU A 72 -3.73 -9.63 -2.84
C LEU A 72 -2.31 -10.23 -2.76
N THR A 73 -1.90 -10.99 -3.78
CA THR A 73 -0.55 -11.55 -3.85
C THR A 73 0.53 -10.46 -3.82
N ALA A 74 0.36 -9.39 -4.61
CA ALA A 74 1.30 -8.27 -4.61
C ALA A 74 1.36 -7.57 -3.24
N THR A 75 0.21 -7.33 -2.62
CA THR A 75 0.13 -6.71 -1.27
C THR A 75 0.80 -7.58 -0.22
N SER A 76 0.52 -8.89 -0.20
CA SER A 76 1.12 -9.83 0.75
C SER A 76 2.64 -9.89 0.60
N ARG A 77 3.16 -9.93 -0.63
CA ARG A 77 4.60 -9.89 -0.88
C ARG A 77 5.26 -8.62 -0.36
N LEU A 78 4.64 -7.47 -0.60
CA LEU A 78 5.14 -6.18 -0.11
C LEU A 78 5.13 -6.11 1.42
N LEU A 79 4.11 -6.66 2.07
CA LEU A 79 4.05 -6.72 3.54
C LEU A 79 5.16 -7.61 4.11
N GLU A 80 5.41 -8.79 3.53
CA GLU A 80 6.53 -9.64 3.97
C GLU A 80 7.88 -8.97 3.73
N THR A 81 8.05 -8.30 2.59
CA THR A 81 9.27 -7.54 2.28
C THR A 81 9.49 -6.42 3.31
N ALA A 82 8.43 -5.67 3.64
CA ALA A 82 8.50 -4.62 4.64
C ALA A 82 8.81 -5.18 6.04
N LYS A 83 8.19 -6.31 6.42
CA LYS A 83 8.47 -6.98 7.70
C LYS A 83 9.92 -7.39 7.82
N MET A 84 10.50 -8.00 6.78
CA MET A 84 11.91 -8.38 6.77
C MET A 84 12.82 -7.15 6.81
N HIS A 85 12.50 -6.11 6.03
CA HIS A 85 13.32 -4.91 5.94
C HIS A 85 13.35 -4.10 7.25
N PHE A 86 12.22 -4.03 7.96
CA PHE A 86 12.10 -3.29 9.22
C PHE A 86 12.18 -4.17 10.47
N ASP A 87 12.50 -5.47 10.32
CA ASP A 87 12.53 -6.47 11.40
C ASP A 87 11.27 -6.44 12.28
N VAL A 88 10.11 -6.39 11.64
CA VAL A 88 8.80 -6.34 12.32
C VAL A 88 8.20 -7.74 12.39
N THR A 89 8.02 -8.21 13.63
CA THR A 89 7.22 -9.41 13.88
C THR A 89 5.76 -9.01 14.12
N VAL A 90 4.88 -9.46 13.22
CA VAL A 90 3.42 -9.27 13.35
C VAL A 90 2.84 -10.56 13.91
N ASP A 91 2.45 -10.54 15.18
CA ASP A 91 1.68 -11.62 15.82
C ASP A 91 0.20 -11.19 15.90
N THR A 92 -0.71 -12.10 15.56
CA THR A 92 -2.15 -11.87 15.67
C THR A 92 -2.64 -11.86 17.12
N GLY A 93 -1.83 -12.32 18.08
CA GLY A 93 -2.11 -12.27 19.52
C GLY A 93 -1.82 -10.93 20.21
N GLU A 94 -0.96 -10.09 19.62
CA GLU A 94 -0.56 -8.79 20.20
C GLU A 94 -0.78 -7.65 19.19
N TYR A 95 -1.94 -6.98 19.30
CA TYR A 95 -2.12 -5.69 18.65
C TYR A 95 -1.09 -4.70 19.24
N ASN A 96 -0.16 -4.20 18.41
CA ASN A 96 0.92 -3.23 18.72
C ASN A 96 2.29 -3.80 19.15
N SER A 97 2.75 -4.93 18.61
CA SER A 97 4.17 -5.27 18.73
C SER A 97 5.03 -4.14 18.15
N ILE A 98 5.96 -3.62 18.97
CA ILE A 98 6.81 -2.45 18.65
C ILE A 98 7.81 -2.86 17.57
N ALA A 99 7.87 -2.11 16.46
CA ALA A 99 8.87 -2.31 15.42
C ALA A 99 10.29 -2.09 16.00
N GLY A 100 11.22 -3.02 15.75
CA GLY A 100 12.62 -2.83 16.07
C GLY A 100 13.25 -1.75 15.18
N VAL A 101 14.08 -0.88 15.75
CA VAL A 101 14.91 0.03 14.94
C VAL A 101 16.16 -0.74 14.55
N ILE A 102 16.22 -1.21 13.30
CA ILE A 102 17.48 -1.65 12.70
C ILE A 102 18.04 -0.52 11.83
N ASP A 103 19.27 -0.13 12.18
CA ASP A 103 20.14 0.78 11.41
C ASP A 103 20.20 0.30 9.94
N PRO A 104 20.20 1.19 8.93
CA PRO A 104 19.85 0.81 7.57
C PRO A 104 20.86 -0.19 6.97
N PRO A 105 20.40 -1.23 6.25
CA PRO A 105 21.30 -2.03 5.43
C PRO A 105 21.76 -1.17 4.25
N ARG A 106 23.09 -1.04 4.11
CA ARG A 106 23.74 -0.45 2.93
C ARG A 106 23.49 -1.28 1.67
#